data_AF-A0A016SE18-F1
#
_entry.id   AF-A0A016SE18-F1
#
_cell.length_a   1.000
_cell.length_b   1.000
_cell.length_c   1.000
_cell.angle_alpha   90.00
_cell.angle_beta   90.00
_cell.angle_gamma   90.00
#
_symmetry.space_group_name_H-M   'P 1'
#
loop_
_entity.id
_entity.type
_entity.pdbx_description
1 polymer ?
#
loop_
_entity_poly.entity_id
_entity_poly.type
_entity_poly.pdbx_seq_one_letter_code
_entity_poly.pdbx_strand_id
1 'polypeptide(L)'
;MAMILKRVGNLNTVTLGTFYYNRLKRILPLYYLVLTCGLIALFNFCPLSYWATNVASSRKAVALITNIKTKENATESYEKMLQDAQDLFVHTWSLCVEMQWYLLVPIVFFAQRQIVKLEKTFFAGLFLGIALSFIIATASYQFFEKNYLKWPPNTILSLIAGLFLSSAYLAMQSNDAFEGQNGSGTVDYSTINVDHAEWNMTLMRLINAKENSPTINTESKGCNYTDRFTGELMKPLGFCSMEDGLIERDEYFARLRIEEVAKRCQKCEIIDYYPVLVGSSGHYLGYNPYNNLLYLDNNNHFNRFGKEKIQPLFDQLSEKFNISIPSPQYMNQCNPRLS
;
A
#
# COMPACT_ATOMS: atom_id res chain seq x y z
N MET A 1 -10.04 1.44 -11.93
CA MET A 1 -9.76 0.39 -10.91
C MET A 1 -9.28 -0.97 -11.43
N ALA A 2 -9.52 -1.35 -12.70
CA ALA A 2 -9.20 -2.69 -13.25
C ALA A 2 -7.89 -2.80 -14.05
N MET A 3 -6.96 -1.82 -13.94
CA MET A 3 -5.75 -1.77 -14.78
C MET A 3 -4.86 -3.01 -14.70
N ILE A 4 -4.77 -3.69 -13.54
CA ILE A 4 -4.06 -4.97 -13.39
C ILE A 4 -4.59 -6.03 -14.35
N LEU A 5 -5.92 -6.11 -14.53
CA LEU A 5 -6.57 -7.08 -15.41
C LEU A 5 -6.50 -6.70 -16.89
N LYS A 6 -6.07 -5.48 -17.23
CA LYS A 6 -5.83 -5.05 -18.63
C LYS A 6 -4.38 -5.29 -19.05
N ARG A 7 -3.43 -5.16 -18.10
CA ARG A 7 -1.98 -5.22 -18.36
C ARG A 7 -1.45 -6.64 -18.62
N VAL A 8 -1.99 -7.65 -17.95
CA VAL A 8 -1.41 -9.02 -18.01
C VAL A 8 -2.00 -9.78 -19.20
N GLY A 9 -1.17 -10.34 -20.08
CA GLY A 9 -1.63 -11.10 -21.26
C GLY A 9 -2.45 -12.35 -20.92
N ASN A 10 -2.05 -13.09 -19.88
CA ASN A 10 -2.78 -14.26 -19.36
C ASN A 10 -3.32 -14.01 -17.95
N LEU A 11 -4.63 -14.22 -17.76
CA LEU A 11 -5.27 -14.13 -16.44
C LEU A 11 -4.96 -15.39 -15.64
N ASN A 12 -3.86 -15.37 -14.92
CA ASN A 12 -3.49 -16.46 -14.02
C ASN A 12 -4.14 -16.26 -12.65
N THR A 13 -4.30 -17.35 -11.91
CA THR A 13 -4.85 -17.37 -10.54
C THR A 13 -4.12 -16.40 -9.61
N VAL A 14 -2.81 -16.27 -9.77
CA VAL A 14 -1.96 -15.31 -9.04
C VAL A 14 -2.38 -13.86 -9.34
N THR A 15 -2.59 -13.49 -10.60
CA THR A 15 -3.01 -12.14 -11.01
C THR A 15 -4.39 -11.78 -10.47
N LEU A 16 -5.32 -12.74 -10.47
CA LEU A 16 -6.67 -12.57 -9.92
C LEU A 16 -6.62 -12.45 -8.39
N GLY A 17 -5.82 -13.27 -7.72
CA GLY A 17 -5.57 -13.19 -6.28
C GLY A 17 -5.06 -11.80 -5.90
N THR A 18 -4.02 -11.31 -6.58
CA THR A 18 -3.45 -9.98 -6.36
C THR A 18 -4.45 -8.85 -6.63
N PHE A 19 -5.35 -9.01 -7.60
CA PHE A 19 -6.39 -8.02 -7.89
C PHE A 19 -7.38 -7.88 -6.72
N TYR A 20 -7.94 -8.99 -6.23
CA TYR A 20 -8.93 -8.96 -5.14
C TYR A 20 -8.31 -8.52 -3.83
N TYR A 21 -7.15 -9.06 -3.52
CA TYR A 21 -6.40 -8.79 -2.31
C TYR A 21 -6.13 -7.30 -2.06
N ASN A 22 -5.66 -6.60 -3.09
CA ASN A 22 -5.37 -5.17 -3.00
C ASN A 22 -6.61 -4.29 -2.77
N ARG A 23 -7.81 -4.78 -3.11
CA ARG A 23 -9.06 -4.04 -2.91
C ARG A 23 -9.66 -4.30 -1.54
N LEU A 24 -9.60 -5.55 -1.09
CA LEU A 24 -10.02 -5.93 0.26
C LEU A 24 -9.17 -5.20 1.31
N LYS A 25 -7.84 -5.18 1.17
CA LYS A 25 -6.91 -4.46 2.07
C LYS A 25 -7.20 -2.96 2.19
N ARG A 26 -7.74 -2.34 1.13
CA ARG A 26 -7.97 -0.89 1.07
C ARG A 26 -9.34 -0.47 1.60
N ILE A 27 -10.38 -1.27 1.39
CA ILE A 27 -11.78 -0.84 1.57
C ILE A 27 -12.40 -1.43 2.85
N LEU A 28 -12.16 -2.72 3.12
CA LEU A 28 -12.85 -3.41 4.22
C LEU A 28 -12.44 -2.96 5.64
N PRO A 29 -11.17 -2.66 5.95
CA PRO A 29 -10.79 -2.29 7.32
C PRO A 29 -11.51 -1.04 7.85
N LEU A 30 -11.53 0.03 7.04
CA LEU A 30 -12.18 1.27 7.42
C LEU A 30 -13.71 1.12 7.42
N TYR A 31 -14.27 0.34 6.48
CA TYR A 31 -15.70 0.10 6.40
C TYR A 31 -16.24 -0.59 7.66
N TYR A 32 -15.63 -1.69 8.09
CA TYR A 32 -16.04 -2.38 9.29
C TYR A 32 -15.79 -1.56 10.55
N LEU A 33 -14.74 -0.72 10.60
CA LEU A 33 -14.54 0.21 11.69
C LEU A 33 -15.73 1.16 11.84
N VAL A 34 -16.19 1.78 10.74
CA VAL A 34 -17.35 2.68 10.74
C VAL A 34 -18.63 1.95 11.17
N LEU A 35 -18.84 0.71 10.72
CA LEU A 35 -20.00 -0.08 11.16
C LEU A 35 -19.98 -0.35 12.67
N THR A 36 -18.80 -0.65 13.21
CA THR A 36 -18.62 -0.97 14.63
C THR A 36 -18.84 0.28 15.49
N CYS A 37 -18.25 1.43 15.11
CA CYS A 37 -18.50 2.70 15.76
C CYS A 37 -19.97 3.12 15.70
N GLY A 38 -20.64 2.88 14.57
CA GLY A 38 -22.08 3.14 14.41
C GLY A 38 -22.95 2.29 15.34
N LEU A 39 -22.63 1.01 15.52
CA LEU A 39 -23.34 0.14 16.46
C LEU A 39 -23.07 0.50 17.92
N ILE A 40 -21.85 0.86 18.28
CA ILE A 40 -21.52 1.36 19.62
C ILE A 40 -22.32 2.64 19.90
N ALA A 41 -22.38 3.56 18.93
CA ALA A 41 -23.15 4.80 19.08
C ALA A 41 -24.66 4.53 19.23
N LEU A 42 -25.21 3.58 18.46
CA LEU A 42 -26.61 3.16 18.55
C LEU A 42 -26.97 2.68 19.97
N PHE A 43 -26.17 1.80 20.56
CA PHE A 43 -26.50 1.21 21.85
C PHE A 43 -26.22 2.14 23.04
N ASN A 44 -25.33 3.12 22.91
CA ASN A 44 -24.97 4.03 24.01
C ASN A 44 -25.74 5.36 23.97
N PHE A 45 -26.11 5.86 22.79
CA PHE A 45 -26.67 7.20 22.63
C PHE A 45 -28.07 7.23 22.01
N CYS A 46 -28.52 6.16 21.34
CA CYS A 46 -29.82 6.16 20.66
C CYS A 46 -30.94 5.45 21.47
N PRO A 47 -32.18 5.96 21.43
CA PRO A 47 -33.33 5.33 22.09
C PRO A 47 -33.64 3.92 21.57
N LEU A 48 -34.23 3.07 22.43
CA LEU A 48 -34.63 1.69 22.13
C LEU A 48 -35.48 1.53 20.86
N SER A 49 -36.27 2.55 20.50
CA SER A 49 -37.09 2.56 19.27
C SER A 49 -36.26 2.45 17.99
N TYR A 50 -35.02 2.92 17.98
CA TYR A 50 -34.13 2.90 16.82
C TYR A 50 -33.41 1.55 16.66
N TRP A 51 -33.40 0.71 17.68
CA TRP A 51 -32.52 -0.46 17.73
C TRP A 51 -32.93 -1.53 16.72
N ALA A 52 -34.22 -1.85 16.64
CA ALA A 52 -34.71 -2.92 15.76
C ALA A 52 -34.35 -2.67 14.29
N THR A 53 -34.59 -1.44 13.80
CA THR A 53 -34.31 -1.02 12.41
C THR A 53 -32.81 -0.98 12.14
N ASN A 54 -32.02 -0.37 13.02
CA ASN A 54 -30.57 -0.25 12.83
C ASN A 54 -29.83 -1.58 12.98
N VAL A 55 -30.31 -2.49 13.82
CA VAL A 55 -29.77 -3.85 13.94
C VAL A 55 -30.13 -4.69 12.72
N ALA A 56 -31.29 -4.47 12.11
CA ALA A 56 -31.63 -5.09 10.83
C ALA A 56 -30.75 -4.56 9.69
N SER A 57 -30.51 -3.25 9.64
CA SER A 57 -29.72 -2.61 8.58
C SER A 57 -28.22 -2.89 8.72
N SER A 58 -27.67 -2.88 9.93
CA SER A 58 -26.27 -3.22 10.18
C SER A 58 -25.93 -4.65 9.77
N ARG A 59 -26.85 -5.61 9.97
CA ARG A 59 -26.68 -6.99 9.50
C ARG A 59 -26.53 -7.06 7.98
N LYS A 60 -27.30 -6.26 7.26
CA LYS A 60 -27.17 -6.14 5.80
C LYS A 60 -25.87 -5.42 5.42
N ALA A 61 -25.43 -4.44 6.20
CA ALA A 61 -24.23 -3.65 5.91
C ALA A 61 -22.96 -4.48 6.10
N VAL A 62 -22.92 -5.28 7.16
CA VAL A 62 -21.85 -6.25 7.44
C VAL A 62 -21.77 -7.29 6.33
N ALA A 63 -22.92 -7.77 5.84
CA ALA A 63 -22.97 -8.73 4.75
C ALA A 63 -22.73 -8.09 3.37
N LEU A 64 -22.41 -6.79 3.29
CA LEU A 64 -22.20 -6.04 2.04
C LEU A 64 -23.39 -6.15 1.07
N ILE A 65 -24.61 -6.16 1.62
CA ILE A 65 -25.87 -6.36 0.89
C ILE A 65 -26.96 -5.37 1.30
N THR A 66 -26.63 -4.20 1.82
CA THR A 66 -27.64 -3.15 2.08
C THR A 66 -28.36 -2.70 0.82
N ASN A 67 -27.86 -3.05 -0.36
CA ASN A 67 -28.53 -2.86 -1.65
C ASN A 67 -29.58 -3.88 -2.01
N ILE A 68 -29.68 -4.97 -1.26
CA ILE A 68 -30.67 -6.01 -1.51
C ILE A 68 -31.86 -5.75 -0.59
N LYS A 69 -32.98 -5.30 -1.17
CA LYS A 69 -34.22 -5.07 -0.42
C LYS A 69 -34.88 -6.39 -0.04
N THR A 70 -35.37 -6.49 1.20
CA THR A 70 -36.20 -7.60 1.67
C THR A 70 -37.65 -7.30 1.33
N LYS A 71 -38.42 -8.29 0.88
CA LYS A 71 -39.74 -8.13 0.25
C LYS A 71 -40.90 -7.61 1.12
N GLU A 72 -40.67 -7.24 2.37
CA GLU A 72 -41.77 -6.89 3.27
C GLU A 72 -42.48 -5.58 2.96
N ASN A 73 -41.91 -4.64 2.19
CA ASN A 73 -42.65 -3.48 1.68
C ASN A 73 -42.05 -2.97 0.35
N ALA A 74 -42.45 -3.55 -0.78
CA ALA A 74 -42.01 -3.09 -2.11
C ALA A 74 -42.44 -1.64 -2.45
N THR A 75 -43.31 -1.04 -1.63
CA THR A 75 -43.84 0.33 -1.73
C THR A 75 -43.00 1.39 -0.99
N GLU A 76 -41.95 1.01 -0.25
CA GLU A 76 -41.02 1.98 0.35
C GLU A 76 -39.91 2.35 -0.64
N SER A 77 -40.16 3.42 -1.39
CA SER A 77 -39.18 4.14 -2.20
C SER A 77 -37.98 4.53 -1.34
N TYR A 78 -36.76 4.50 -1.91
CA TYR A 78 -35.51 4.94 -1.25
C TYR A 78 -35.64 6.35 -0.63
N GLU A 79 -36.51 7.18 -1.20
CA GLU A 79 -36.87 8.51 -0.70
C GLU A 79 -37.52 8.50 0.69
N LYS A 80 -38.34 7.49 1.02
CA LYS A 80 -38.91 7.32 2.37
C LYS A 80 -37.86 6.95 3.41
N MET A 81 -36.89 6.11 3.05
CA MET A 81 -35.79 5.72 3.95
C MET A 81 -34.85 6.90 4.27
N LEU A 82 -34.70 7.85 3.34
CA LEU A 82 -33.90 9.07 3.56
C LEU A 82 -34.66 10.13 4.38
N GLN A 83 -35.99 10.19 4.30
CA GLN A 83 -36.79 11.17 5.03
C GLN A 83 -36.94 10.85 6.52
N ASP A 84 -37.01 9.56 6.90
CA ASP A 84 -37.17 9.19 8.31
C ASP A 84 -35.85 9.28 9.11
N ALA A 85 -34.68 9.26 8.46
CA ALA A 85 -33.33 9.33 9.08
C ALA A 85 -33.10 8.38 10.29
N GLN A 86 -33.96 7.38 10.47
CA GLN A 86 -33.91 6.47 11.61
C GLN A 86 -32.85 5.38 11.45
N ASP A 87 -32.36 5.14 10.22
CA ASP A 87 -31.37 4.11 9.92
C ASP A 87 -29.98 4.70 9.66
N LEU A 88 -29.07 4.53 10.63
CA LEU A 88 -27.67 4.95 10.60
C LEU A 88 -26.86 4.25 9.50
N PHE A 89 -27.30 3.08 9.01
CA PHE A 89 -26.55 2.26 8.06
C PHE A 89 -27.05 2.38 6.62
N VAL A 90 -28.04 3.24 6.37
CA VAL A 90 -28.67 3.39 5.04
C VAL A 90 -27.66 3.77 3.94
N HIS A 91 -26.65 4.58 4.27
CA HIS A 91 -25.64 5.05 3.32
C HIS A 91 -24.54 4.02 2.99
N THR A 92 -24.53 2.85 3.65
CA THR A 92 -23.59 1.76 3.33
C THR A 92 -23.93 1.06 2.01
N TRP A 93 -25.11 1.34 1.49
CA TRP A 93 -25.67 0.82 0.25
C TRP A 93 -24.76 0.95 -0.98
N SER A 94 -24.27 2.16 -1.25
CA SER A 94 -23.44 2.44 -2.44
C SER A 94 -22.11 1.70 -2.38
N LEU A 95 -21.53 1.54 -1.18
CA LEU A 95 -20.29 0.81 -0.99
C LEU A 95 -20.49 -0.71 -1.14
N CYS A 96 -21.62 -1.25 -0.70
CA CYS A 96 -21.99 -2.64 -0.94
C CYS A 96 -22.08 -2.97 -2.45
N VAL A 97 -22.67 -2.06 -3.24
CA VAL A 97 -22.71 -2.17 -4.71
C VAL A 97 -21.30 -2.14 -5.30
N GLU A 98 -20.42 -1.27 -4.80
CA GLU A 98 -19.03 -1.19 -5.26
C GLU A 98 -18.26 -2.51 -5.00
N MET A 99 -18.46 -3.12 -3.82
CA MET A 99 -17.84 -4.40 -3.46
C MET A 99 -18.35 -5.56 -4.32
N GLN A 100 -19.65 -5.58 -4.62
CA GLN A 100 -20.26 -6.56 -5.53
C GLN A 100 -19.75 -6.38 -6.97
N TRP A 101 -19.56 -5.13 -7.42
CA TRP A 101 -18.98 -4.84 -8.74
C TRP A 101 -17.56 -5.38 -8.89
N TYR A 102 -16.74 -5.31 -7.84
CA TYR A 102 -15.38 -5.86 -7.89
C TYR A 102 -15.34 -7.38 -8.06
N LEU A 103 -16.34 -8.12 -7.60
CA LEU A 103 -16.49 -9.56 -7.87
C LEU A 103 -16.87 -9.84 -9.33
N LEU A 104 -17.67 -8.97 -9.95
CA LEU A 104 -18.09 -9.11 -11.34
C LEU A 104 -16.98 -8.77 -12.35
N VAL A 105 -16.14 -7.78 -12.05
CA VAL A 105 -15.13 -7.24 -12.98
C VAL A 105 -14.22 -8.33 -13.59
N PRO A 106 -13.61 -9.25 -12.84
CA PRO A 106 -12.71 -10.24 -13.44
C PRO A 106 -13.41 -11.27 -14.32
N ILE A 107 -14.67 -11.58 -14.01
CA ILE A 107 -15.52 -12.46 -14.82
C ILE A 107 -15.83 -11.77 -16.15
N VAL A 108 -16.20 -10.48 -16.10
CA VAL A 108 -16.45 -9.67 -17.30
C VAL A 108 -15.20 -9.55 -18.18
N PHE A 109 -14.02 -9.33 -17.60
CA PHE A 109 -12.76 -9.25 -18.35
C PHE A 109 -12.30 -10.61 -18.90
N PHE A 110 -12.51 -11.70 -18.16
CA PHE A 110 -12.22 -13.05 -18.64
C PHE A 110 -13.15 -13.43 -19.80
N ALA A 111 -14.45 -13.19 -19.67
CA ALA A 111 -15.43 -13.37 -20.73
C ALA A 111 -15.06 -12.51 -21.95
N GLN A 112 -14.80 -11.21 -21.75
CA GLN A 112 -14.35 -10.30 -22.81
C GLN A 112 -13.15 -10.85 -23.57
N ARG A 113 -12.11 -11.36 -22.90
CA ARG A 113 -10.89 -11.86 -23.57
C ARG A 113 -11.09 -13.13 -24.38
N GLN A 114 -11.92 -14.05 -23.88
CA GLN A 114 -12.26 -15.27 -24.64
C GLN A 114 -13.11 -14.96 -25.86
N ILE A 115 -13.91 -13.90 -25.75
CA ILE A 115 -14.87 -13.50 -26.74
C ILE A 115 -14.24 -12.58 -27.81
N VAL A 116 -13.22 -11.78 -27.48
CA VAL A 116 -12.53 -10.88 -28.42
C VAL A 116 -11.72 -11.62 -29.51
N LYS A 117 -11.45 -12.93 -29.37
CA LYS A 117 -10.94 -13.76 -30.48
C LYS A 117 -11.98 -14.06 -31.57
N LEU A 118 -13.26 -13.80 -31.32
CA LEU A 118 -14.36 -13.92 -32.27
C LEU A 118 -15.13 -12.59 -32.25
N GLU A 119 -14.73 -11.65 -33.10
CA GLU A 119 -15.21 -10.25 -33.08
C GLU A 119 -16.74 -10.07 -33.17
N LYS A 120 -17.52 -11.13 -33.39
CA LYS A 120 -19.00 -11.15 -33.38
C LYS A 120 -19.64 -11.65 -32.08
N THR A 121 -18.92 -12.27 -31.14
CA THR A 121 -19.51 -12.90 -29.93
C THR A 121 -19.51 -12.01 -28.68
N PHE A 122 -18.86 -10.82 -28.71
CA PHE A 122 -18.78 -9.88 -27.57
C PHE A 122 -20.15 -9.40 -27.13
N PHE A 123 -20.96 -8.99 -28.10
CA PHE A 123 -22.32 -8.54 -27.85
C PHE A 123 -23.24 -9.69 -27.42
N ALA A 124 -23.04 -10.91 -27.95
CA ALA A 124 -23.80 -12.09 -27.56
C ALA A 124 -23.50 -12.53 -26.12
N GLY A 125 -22.23 -12.52 -25.69
CA GLY A 125 -21.83 -12.88 -24.34
C GLY A 125 -22.25 -11.86 -23.28
N LEU A 126 -22.27 -10.57 -23.62
CA LEU A 126 -22.82 -9.53 -22.76
C LEU A 126 -24.33 -9.75 -22.55
N PHE A 127 -25.07 -10.06 -23.62
CA PHE A 127 -26.51 -10.32 -23.55
C PHE A 127 -26.85 -11.57 -22.74
N LEU A 128 -26.08 -12.64 -22.94
CA LEU A 128 -26.22 -13.90 -22.18
C LEU A 128 -25.86 -13.72 -20.71
N GLY A 129 -24.84 -12.93 -20.40
CA GLY A 129 -24.45 -12.60 -19.02
C GLY A 129 -25.54 -11.85 -18.25
N ILE A 130 -26.20 -10.88 -18.92
CA ILE A 130 -27.34 -10.15 -18.34
C ILE A 130 -28.53 -11.10 -18.13
N ALA A 131 -28.83 -11.96 -19.10
CA ALA A 131 -29.91 -12.94 -18.99
C ALA A 131 -29.67 -13.96 -17.86
N LEU A 132 -28.44 -14.46 -17.71
CA LEU A 132 -28.06 -15.41 -16.67
C LEU A 132 -28.12 -14.78 -15.27
N SER A 133 -27.71 -13.51 -15.13
CA SER A 133 -27.84 -12.76 -13.89
C SER A 133 -29.30 -12.65 -13.43
N PHE A 134 -30.22 -12.41 -14.36
CA PHE A 134 -31.66 -12.38 -14.09
C PHE A 134 -32.21 -13.75 -13.62
N ILE A 135 -31.76 -14.85 -14.21
CA ILE A 135 -32.17 -16.21 -13.84
C ILE A 135 -31.66 -16.59 -12.44
N ILE A 136 -30.41 -16.25 -12.12
CA ILE A 136 -29.82 -16.55 -10.80
C ILE A 136 -30.53 -15.73 -9.73
N ALA A 137 -30.79 -14.44 -9.96
CA ALA A 137 -31.53 -13.60 -9.01
C ALA A 137 -32.93 -14.16 -8.71
N THR A 138 -33.64 -14.67 -9.73
CA THR A 138 -34.96 -15.29 -9.55
C THR A 138 -34.91 -16.65 -8.85
N ALA A 139 -33.87 -17.45 -9.09
CA ALA A 139 -33.67 -18.73 -8.40
C ALA A 139 -33.28 -18.54 -6.92
N SER A 140 -32.35 -17.62 -6.62
CA SER A 140 -31.98 -17.25 -5.24
C SER A 140 -33.18 -16.73 -4.47
N TYR A 141 -34.01 -15.91 -5.11
CA TYR A 141 -35.27 -15.45 -4.55
C TYR A 141 -36.20 -16.60 -4.13
N GLN A 142 -36.39 -17.60 -5.01
CA GLN A 142 -37.28 -18.74 -4.73
C GLN A 142 -36.74 -19.71 -3.68
N PHE A 143 -35.43 -19.99 -3.69
CA PHE A 143 -34.86 -21.05 -2.86
C PHE A 143 -34.42 -20.55 -1.48
N PHE A 144 -33.81 -19.37 -1.39
CA PHE A 144 -33.32 -18.82 -0.13
C PHE A 144 -34.45 -18.18 0.69
N GLU A 145 -35.28 -17.32 0.09
CA GLU A 145 -36.28 -16.58 0.85
C GLU A 145 -37.42 -17.47 1.39
N LYS A 146 -37.75 -18.58 0.70
CA LYS A 146 -38.81 -19.52 1.13
C LYS A 146 -38.37 -20.63 2.09
N ASN A 147 -37.12 -21.10 2.03
CA ASN A 147 -36.67 -22.29 2.76
C ASN A 147 -35.69 -21.99 3.91
N TYR A 148 -34.90 -20.93 3.82
CA TYR A 148 -33.88 -20.58 4.83
C TYR A 148 -34.49 -20.21 6.19
N LEU A 149 -35.67 -19.56 6.19
CA LEU A 149 -36.41 -19.21 7.41
C LEU A 149 -36.90 -20.42 8.22
N LYS A 150 -36.73 -21.65 7.70
CA LYS A 150 -37.21 -22.90 8.33
C LYS A 150 -36.09 -23.74 8.96
N TRP A 151 -34.83 -23.32 8.88
CA TRP A 151 -33.70 -24.12 9.36
C TRP A 151 -33.47 -23.99 10.87
N PRO A 152 -33.08 -25.09 11.56
CA PRO A 152 -32.87 -25.06 12.99
C PRO A 152 -31.62 -24.26 13.39
N PRO A 153 -31.63 -23.57 14.55
CA PRO A 153 -30.58 -22.64 14.98
C PRO A 153 -29.16 -23.25 15.05
N ASN A 154 -29.06 -24.53 15.39
CA ASN A 154 -27.77 -25.22 15.57
C ASN A 154 -26.98 -25.32 14.26
N THR A 155 -27.66 -25.52 13.13
CA THR A 155 -27.02 -25.58 11.81
C THR A 155 -26.50 -24.20 11.39
N ILE A 156 -27.20 -23.14 11.78
CA ILE A 156 -26.81 -21.75 11.53
C ILE A 156 -25.60 -21.36 12.38
N LEU A 157 -25.57 -21.77 13.67
CA LEU A 157 -24.45 -21.51 14.58
C LEU A 157 -23.15 -22.18 14.11
N SER A 158 -23.21 -23.44 13.67
CA SER A 158 -22.04 -24.16 13.14
C SER A 158 -21.48 -23.50 11.88
N LEU A 159 -22.35 -22.94 11.02
CA LEU A 159 -21.95 -22.23 9.80
C LEU A 159 -21.25 -20.90 10.13
N ILE A 160 -21.77 -20.13 11.09
CA ILE A 160 -21.20 -18.85 11.53
C ILE A 160 -19.82 -19.07 12.18
N ALA A 161 -19.68 -20.09 13.03
CA ALA A 161 -18.42 -20.42 13.69
C ALA A 161 -17.30 -20.75 12.68
N GLY A 162 -17.62 -21.52 11.62
CA GLY A 162 -16.67 -21.83 10.55
C GLY A 162 -16.23 -20.61 9.73
N LEU A 163 -17.14 -19.67 9.47
CA LEU A 163 -16.83 -18.43 8.73
C LEU A 163 -15.98 -17.43 9.57
N PHE A 164 -16.11 -17.46 10.89
CA PHE A 164 -15.34 -16.58 11.78
C PHE A 164 -13.89 -17.08 11.99
N LEU A 165 -13.70 -18.38 12.22
CA LEU A 165 -12.35 -18.97 12.36
C LEU A 165 -11.51 -18.82 11.07
N SER A 166 -12.14 -18.94 9.90
CA SER A 166 -11.45 -18.77 8.61
C SER A 166 -11.08 -17.32 8.30
N SER A 167 -11.93 -16.36 8.66
CA SER A 167 -11.63 -14.92 8.46
C SER A 167 -10.55 -14.40 9.41
N ALA A 168 -10.51 -14.87 10.66
CA ALA A 168 -9.47 -14.52 11.62
C ALA A 168 -8.06 -15.01 11.19
N TYR A 169 -7.96 -16.24 10.68
CA TYR A 169 -6.71 -16.80 10.17
C TYR A 169 -6.15 -16.00 8.99
N LEU A 170 -7.01 -15.55 8.06
CA LEU A 170 -6.59 -14.77 6.88
C LEU A 170 -6.15 -13.34 7.21
N ALA A 171 -6.64 -12.75 8.30
CA ALA A 171 -6.30 -11.39 8.72
C ALA A 171 -4.90 -11.26 9.35
N MET A 172 -4.36 -12.35 9.92
CA MET A 172 -3.04 -12.36 10.56
C MET A 172 -1.86 -12.53 9.58
N GLN A 173 -2.13 -12.72 8.28
CA GLN A 173 -1.08 -12.92 7.28
C GLN A 173 -0.55 -11.58 6.73
N SER A 174 0.75 -11.30 6.90
CA SER A 174 1.38 -10.05 6.43
C SER A 174 1.28 -9.90 4.91
N ASN A 175 1.26 -8.66 4.42
CA ASN A 175 0.90 -8.38 3.04
C ASN A 175 2.05 -8.45 2.01
N ASP A 176 3.14 -9.14 2.37
CA ASP A 176 4.43 -9.04 1.69
C ASP A 176 4.67 -10.20 0.72
N ALA A 177 3.59 -10.85 0.27
CA ALA A 177 3.62 -12.06 -0.56
C ALA A 177 4.37 -11.90 -1.91
N PHE A 178 4.75 -10.68 -2.30
CA PHE A 178 5.52 -10.39 -3.51
C PHE A 178 6.96 -9.92 -3.28
N GLU A 179 7.39 -9.60 -2.06
CA GLU A 179 8.78 -9.19 -1.82
C GLU A 179 9.72 -10.41 -1.72
N GLY A 180 9.25 -11.52 -1.15
CA GLY A 180 10.06 -12.73 -0.97
C GLY A 180 10.29 -13.58 -2.23
N GLN A 181 9.63 -13.30 -3.35
CA GLN A 181 9.78 -14.06 -4.60
C GLN A 181 10.76 -13.44 -5.61
N ASN A 182 11.19 -12.20 -5.39
CA ASN A 182 12.13 -11.56 -6.30
C ASN A 182 13.55 -11.98 -5.91
N GLY A 183 14.03 -13.10 -6.47
CA GLY A 183 15.33 -13.70 -6.16
C GLY A 183 16.49 -12.70 -6.05
N SER A 184 17.47 -12.95 -5.19
CA SER A 184 18.58 -12.03 -4.92
C SER A 184 19.33 -11.62 -6.20
N GLY A 185 19.45 -10.32 -6.47
CA GLY A 185 20.20 -9.79 -7.62
C GLY A 185 19.83 -8.36 -7.99
N THR A 186 20.76 -7.67 -8.65
CA THR A 186 20.64 -6.31 -9.19
C THR A 186 19.63 -6.24 -10.36
N VAL A 187 18.97 -5.10 -10.54
CA VAL A 187 18.02 -4.91 -11.65
C VAL A 187 18.78 -4.66 -12.95
N ASP A 188 18.47 -5.40 -14.02
CA ASP A 188 19.04 -5.17 -15.35
C ASP A 188 18.21 -4.12 -16.11
N TYR A 189 18.63 -2.87 -16.03
CA TYR A 189 17.97 -1.74 -16.69
C TYR A 189 18.07 -1.79 -18.22
N SER A 190 18.99 -2.57 -18.81
CA SER A 190 19.17 -2.65 -20.27
C SER A 190 17.99 -3.33 -20.97
N THR A 191 17.24 -4.13 -20.23
CA THR A 191 16.05 -4.85 -20.71
C THR A 191 14.77 -4.02 -20.57
N ILE A 192 14.84 -2.84 -19.93
CA ILE A 192 13.68 -2.03 -19.59
C ILE A 192 13.48 -0.94 -20.65
N ASN A 193 12.37 -1.03 -21.39
CA ASN A 193 11.97 0.00 -22.35
C ASN A 193 11.26 1.17 -21.62
N VAL A 194 11.94 2.31 -21.52
CA VAL A 194 11.51 3.52 -20.82
C VAL A 194 10.34 4.23 -21.53
N ASP A 195 10.21 4.06 -22.84
CA ASP A 195 9.21 4.74 -23.68
C ASP A 195 7.88 3.96 -23.81
N HIS A 196 7.86 2.72 -23.33
CA HIS A 196 6.62 1.95 -23.27
C HIS A 196 5.71 2.55 -22.18
N ALA A 197 4.40 2.66 -22.45
CA ALA A 197 3.37 3.18 -21.52
C ALA A 197 3.21 2.37 -20.20
N GLU A 198 4.15 1.46 -19.94
CA GLU A 198 4.25 0.52 -18.84
C GLU A 198 5.28 0.91 -17.77
N TRP A 199 5.63 2.20 -17.66
CA TRP A 199 6.16 2.83 -16.44
C TRP A 199 5.12 2.77 -15.30
N ASN A 200 4.72 1.56 -14.94
CA ASN A 200 3.62 1.28 -14.05
C ASN A 200 4.13 1.30 -12.62
N MET A 201 3.31 1.82 -11.71
CA MET A 201 3.53 1.80 -10.26
C MET A 201 4.07 0.47 -9.72
N THR A 202 3.75 -0.67 -10.35
CA THR A 202 4.28 -1.99 -9.98
C THR A 202 5.76 -2.18 -10.31
N LEU A 203 6.23 -1.71 -11.48
CA LEU A 203 7.65 -1.76 -11.84
C LEU A 203 8.44 -0.77 -10.97
N MET A 204 7.91 0.43 -10.75
CA MET A 204 8.52 1.39 -9.83
C MET A 204 8.60 0.85 -8.39
N ARG A 205 7.56 0.14 -7.93
CA ARG A 205 7.58 -0.55 -6.61
C ARG A 205 8.58 -1.70 -6.57
N LEU A 206 8.71 -2.46 -7.66
CA LEU A 206 9.70 -3.54 -7.79
C LEU A 206 11.12 -2.96 -7.73
N ILE A 207 11.38 -1.91 -8.50
CA ILE A 207 12.65 -1.19 -8.55
C ILE A 207 12.96 -0.63 -7.16
N ASN A 208 12.03 0.12 -6.54
CA ASN A 208 12.21 0.60 -5.16
C ASN A 208 12.48 -0.55 -4.17
N ALA A 209 11.76 -1.67 -4.23
CA ALA A 209 11.98 -2.78 -3.32
C ALA A 209 13.36 -3.45 -3.53
N LYS A 210 13.81 -3.54 -4.79
CA LYS A 210 15.14 -4.07 -5.15
C LYS A 210 16.27 -3.12 -4.75
N GLU A 211 16.11 -1.83 -5.02
CA GLU A 211 17.04 -0.76 -4.63
C GLU A 211 17.08 -0.55 -3.11
N ASN A 212 16.03 -0.94 -2.38
CA ASN A 212 16.00 -0.84 -0.92
C ASN A 212 16.42 -2.15 -0.23
N SER A 213 16.89 -3.17 -0.98
CA SER A 213 17.41 -4.42 -0.43
C SER A 213 18.83 -4.19 0.12
N PRO A 214 19.04 -4.21 1.45
CA PRO A 214 20.33 -3.83 2.05
C PRO A 214 21.47 -4.72 1.56
N THR A 215 21.25 -6.04 1.52
CA THR A 215 22.30 -7.03 1.22
C THR A 215 22.94 -6.91 -0.16
N ILE A 216 22.20 -6.42 -1.16
CA ILE A 216 22.67 -6.30 -2.55
C ILE A 216 23.37 -4.96 -2.78
N ASN A 217 22.91 -3.90 -2.11
CA ASN A 217 23.43 -2.54 -2.30
C ASN A 217 24.48 -2.15 -1.25
N THR A 218 24.70 -2.97 -0.22
CA THR A 218 25.82 -2.79 0.73
C THR A 218 27.11 -3.48 0.28
N GLU A 219 27.06 -4.45 -0.63
CA GLU A 219 28.28 -5.08 -1.15
C GLU A 219 28.93 -4.16 -2.18
N SER A 220 29.91 -3.38 -1.71
CA SER A 220 30.68 -2.46 -2.54
C SER A 220 31.61 -3.22 -3.49
N LYS A 221 31.28 -3.27 -4.80
CA LYS A 221 32.14 -3.86 -5.84
C LYS A 221 33.50 -3.15 -5.87
N GLY A 222 34.58 -3.90 -5.72
CA GLY A 222 35.96 -3.36 -5.65
C GLY A 222 36.46 -3.07 -4.24
N CYS A 223 35.67 -3.44 -3.21
CA CYS A 223 36.06 -3.23 -1.83
C CYS A 223 37.12 -4.19 -1.32
N ASN A 224 38.19 -3.62 -0.78
CA ASN A 224 39.16 -4.35 0.02
C ASN A 224 38.76 -4.28 1.50
N TYR A 225 38.17 -5.36 1.99
CA TYR A 225 37.73 -5.50 3.39
C TYR A 225 38.91 -5.83 4.29
N THR A 226 38.99 -5.21 5.47
CA THR A 226 40.05 -5.52 6.43
C THR A 226 39.77 -6.86 7.12
N ASP A 227 40.80 -7.68 7.33
CA ASP A 227 40.68 -8.89 8.16
C ASP A 227 40.53 -8.58 9.66
N ARG A 228 40.63 -7.30 10.03
CA ARG A 228 40.56 -6.82 11.40
C ARG A 228 39.10 -6.81 11.86
N PHE A 229 38.75 -7.72 12.76
CA PHE A 229 37.42 -7.90 13.38
C PHE A 229 36.32 -8.52 12.50
N THR A 230 36.63 -8.96 11.27
CA THR A 230 35.67 -9.65 10.39
C THR A 230 36.27 -10.90 9.77
N GLY A 231 35.66 -12.07 9.99
CA GLY A 231 35.96 -13.31 9.25
C GLY A 231 35.24 -13.36 7.90
N GLU A 232 35.53 -14.37 7.05
CA GLU A 232 34.90 -14.58 5.73
C GLU A 232 33.37 -14.50 5.74
N LEU A 233 32.74 -14.88 6.86
CA LEU A 233 31.29 -14.90 7.08
C LEU A 233 30.65 -13.53 7.31
N MET A 234 31.43 -12.45 7.48
CA MET A 234 30.93 -11.11 7.80
C MET A 234 30.90 -10.15 6.61
N LYS A 235 31.28 -10.57 5.38
CA LYS A 235 31.08 -9.75 4.18
C LYS A 235 29.57 -9.62 3.89
N PRO A 236 29.01 -8.42 3.63
CA PRO A 236 29.67 -7.13 3.41
C PRO A 236 29.73 -6.19 4.64
N LEU A 237 29.45 -6.67 5.85
CA LEU A 237 29.27 -5.89 7.08
C LEU A 237 30.60 -5.50 7.79
N GLY A 238 31.74 -5.56 7.07
CA GLY A 238 33.08 -5.26 7.61
C GLY A 238 33.64 -3.89 7.21
N PHE A 239 34.74 -3.47 7.85
CA PHE A 239 35.43 -2.24 7.45
C PHE A 239 35.98 -2.39 6.04
N CYS A 240 35.45 -1.58 5.14
CA CYS A 240 35.67 -1.62 3.70
C CYS A 240 36.45 -0.37 3.26
N SER A 241 37.53 -0.56 2.50
CA SER A 241 38.24 0.54 1.83
C SER A 241 38.09 0.41 0.31
N MET A 242 37.77 1.53 -0.35
CA MET A 242 37.69 1.65 -1.80
C MET A 242 38.23 3.00 -2.26
N GLU A 243 38.88 3.00 -3.41
CA GLU A 243 39.37 4.21 -4.08
C GLU A 243 38.21 5.09 -4.59
N ASP A 244 37.12 4.46 -5.05
CA ASP A 244 35.94 5.14 -5.62
C ASP A 244 34.82 5.49 -4.60
N GLY A 245 34.99 5.16 -3.30
CA GLY A 245 34.02 5.46 -2.22
C GLY A 245 32.87 4.44 -2.07
N LEU A 246 32.23 4.37 -0.88
CA LEU A 246 31.24 3.33 -0.52
C LEU A 246 29.84 3.47 -1.16
N ILE A 247 29.59 4.53 -1.93
CA ILE A 247 28.25 4.89 -2.42
C ILE A 247 28.25 4.82 -3.94
N GLU A 248 27.48 3.87 -4.48
CA GLU A 248 27.31 3.71 -5.93
C GLU A 248 26.51 4.87 -6.52
N ARG A 249 26.96 5.40 -7.66
CA ARG A 249 26.47 6.65 -8.26
C ARG A 249 25.13 6.44 -8.97
N ASP A 250 24.02 6.73 -8.29
CA ASP A 250 22.80 7.21 -8.98
C ASP A 250 22.19 8.45 -8.32
N GLU A 251 23.03 9.42 -7.96
CA GLU A 251 22.53 10.76 -7.62
C GLU A 251 22.19 11.61 -8.86
N TYR A 252 22.67 11.21 -10.04
CA TYR A 252 22.52 11.99 -11.27
C TYR A 252 21.04 12.22 -11.63
N PHE A 253 20.23 11.16 -11.68
CA PHE A 253 18.82 11.31 -11.98
C PHE A 253 18.04 11.98 -10.85
N ALA A 254 18.47 11.81 -9.59
CA ALA A 254 17.85 12.49 -8.46
C ALA A 254 18.06 14.02 -8.52
N ARG A 255 19.26 14.47 -8.85
CA ARG A 255 19.58 15.89 -9.03
C ARG A 255 18.85 16.51 -10.21
N LEU A 256 18.82 15.82 -11.36
CA LEU A 256 18.05 16.28 -12.52
C LEU A 256 16.57 16.54 -12.17
N ARG A 257 15.95 15.66 -11.37
CA ARG A 257 14.56 15.86 -10.92
C ARG A 257 14.40 17.11 -10.05
N ILE A 258 15.33 17.36 -9.13
CA ILE A 258 15.31 18.54 -8.24
C ILE A 258 15.49 19.83 -9.06
N GLU A 259 16.41 19.83 -10.02
CA GLU A 259 16.64 20.95 -10.94
C GLU A 259 15.40 21.29 -11.78
N GLU A 260 14.71 20.28 -12.31
CA GLU A 260 13.46 20.47 -13.05
C GLU A 260 12.34 21.07 -12.19
N VAL A 261 12.25 20.70 -10.91
CA VAL A 261 11.30 21.30 -9.96
C VAL A 261 11.65 22.77 -9.70
N ALA A 262 12.93 23.09 -9.51
CA ALA A 262 13.37 24.45 -9.27
C ALA A 262 13.06 25.39 -10.44
N LYS A 263 13.17 24.93 -11.70
CA LYS A 263 12.79 25.70 -12.90
C LYS A 263 11.32 26.17 -12.89
N ARG A 264 10.44 25.42 -12.22
CA ARG A 264 8.98 25.70 -12.18
C ARG A 264 8.56 26.45 -10.91
N CYS A 265 9.44 26.59 -9.93
CA CYS A 265 9.13 27.23 -8.68
C CYS A 265 9.51 28.72 -8.70
N GLN A 266 8.58 29.59 -8.34
CA GLN A 266 8.82 31.05 -8.29
C GLN A 266 9.50 31.52 -7.00
N LYS A 267 9.47 30.72 -5.93
CA LYS A 267 9.98 31.07 -4.59
C LYS A 267 10.73 29.89 -3.95
N CYS A 268 11.57 29.20 -4.72
CA CYS A 268 12.39 28.10 -4.21
C CYS A 268 13.87 28.39 -4.43
N GLU A 269 14.68 27.84 -3.55
CA GLU A 269 16.13 27.77 -3.69
C GLU A 269 16.54 26.31 -3.52
N ILE A 270 17.41 25.82 -4.40
CA ILE A 270 18.01 24.50 -4.23
C ILE A 270 19.12 24.63 -3.18
N ILE A 271 19.01 23.82 -2.14
CA ILE A 271 20.04 23.68 -1.11
C ILE A 271 20.76 22.36 -1.38
N ASP A 272 21.96 22.42 -1.94
CA ASP A 272 22.81 21.25 -2.18
C ASP A 272 23.86 21.13 -1.07
N TYR A 273 23.73 20.09 -0.24
CA TYR A 273 24.67 19.80 0.83
C TYR A 273 25.84 18.91 0.40
N TYR A 274 25.80 18.34 -0.80
CA TYR A 274 26.84 17.43 -1.29
C TYR A 274 28.25 18.04 -1.32
N PRO A 275 28.46 19.32 -1.72
CA PRO A 275 29.79 19.92 -1.74
C PRO A 275 30.47 19.97 -0.36
N VAL A 276 29.69 19.92 0.72
CA VAL A 276 30.21 19.91 2.10
C VAL A 276 30.68 18.52 2.51
N LEU A 277 30.18 17.48 1.85
CA LEU A 277 30.46 16.08 2.17
C LEU A 277 31.69 15.53 1.45
N VAL A 278 31.98 16.04 0.24
CA VAL A 278 33.10 15.58 -0.59
C VAL A 278 34.47 15.98 -0.02
N GLY A 279 35.47 15.15 -0.26
CA GLY A 279 36.87 15.44 0.06
C GLY A 279 37.57 16.31 -1.00
N SER A 280 38.88 16.49 -0.84
CA SER A 280 39.73 17.22 -1.82
C SER A 280 39.73 16.60 -3.22
N SER A 281 39.42 15.31 -3.32
CA SER A 281 39.28 14.59 -4.59
C SER A 281 37.94 14.83 -5.29
N GLY A 282 36.99 15.56 -4.66
CA GLY A 282 35.64 15.76 -5.17
C GLY A 282 34.72 14.55 -5.00
N HIS A 283 35.19 13.47 -4.37
CA HIS A 283 34.41 12.26 -4.10
C HIS A 283 33.88 12.24 -2.66
N TYR A 284 32.62 11.80 -2.51
CA TYR A 284 32.03 11.53 -1.20
C TYR A 284 32.26 10.08 -0.81
N LEU A 285 33.06 9.86 0.24
CA LEU A 285 33.44 8.52 0.68
C LEU A 285 32.42 7.85 1.61
N GLY A 286 31.51 8.62 2.22
CA GLY A 286 30.60 8.12 3.27
C GLY A 286 31.26 7.96 4.66
N TYR A 287 32.58 8.13 4.75
CA TYR A 287 33.35 8.08 5.99
C TYR A 287 34.50 9.10 5.97
N ASN A 288 35.12 9.32 7.12
CA ASN A 288 36.33 10.11 7.26
C ASN A 288 37.58 9.21 7.05
N PRO A 289 38.41 9.47 6.01
CA PRO A 289 39.54 8.61 5.68
C PRO A 289 40.69 8.66 6.70
N TYR A 290 40.74 9.67 7.57
CA TYR A 290 41.82 9.81 8.56
C TYR A 290 41.58 8.97 9.81
N ASN A 291 40.33 8.82 10.24
CA ASN A 291 39.98 8.13 11.48
C ASN A 291 38.95 7.00 11.29
N ASN A 292 38.56 6.71 10.05
CA ASN A 292 37.61 5.66 9.66
C ASN A 292 36.23 5.76 10.33
N LEU A 293 35.81 6.96 10.72
CA LEU A 293 34.46 7.19 11.24
C LEU A 293 33.46 7.34 10.09
N LEU A 294 32.44 6.49 10.07
CA LEU A 294 31.30 6.60 9.16
C LEU A 294 30.49 7.86 9.47
N TYR A 295 29.87 8.46 8.46
CA TYR A 295 28.96 9.59 8.64
C TYR A 295 27.49 9.19 8.74
N LEU A 296 27.16 7.95 8.37
CA LEU A 296 25.80 7.42 8.37
C LEU A 296 25.62 6.36 9.46
N ASP A 297 24.39 6.18 9.92
CA ASP A 297 23.96 5.06 10.76
C ASP A 297 23.42 3.89 9.92
N ASN A 298 23.01 2.80 10.57
CA ASN A 298 22.49 1.60 9.90
C ASN A 298 21.16 1.82 9.15
N ASN A 299 20.51 2.97 9.33
CA ASN A 299 19.27 3.34 8.66
C ASN A 299 19.50 4.46 7.61
N ASN A 300 20.75 4.71 7.22
CA ASN A 300 21.16 5.76 6.28
C ASN A 300 20.86 7.20 6.73
N HIS A 301 20.75 7.46 8.04
CA HIS A 301 20.70 8.84 8.56
C HIS A 301 22.10 9.35 8.89
N PHE A 302 22.32 10.66 8.79
CA PHE A 302 23.54 11.25 9.35
C PHE A 302 23.63 11.00 10.85
N ASN A 303 24.70 10.32 11.24
CA ASN A 303 25.07 10.20 12.64
C ASN A 303 25.68 11.52 13.15
N ARG A 304 26.17 11.54 14.39
CA ARG A 304 26.75 12.76 14.98
C ARG A 304 27.87 13.36 14.12
N PHE A 305 28.80 12.55 13.61
CA PHE A 305 29.92 13.02 12.80
C PHE A 305 29.46 13.53 11.43
N GLY A 306 28.45 12.87 10.84
CA GLY A 306 27.82 13.35 9.60
C GLY A 306 27.14 14.71 9.78
N LYS A 307 26.41 14.89 10.89
CA LYS A 307 25.76 16.16 11.25
C LYS A 307 26.77 17.28 11.48
N GLU A 308 27.84 17.01 12.24
CA GLU A 308 28.93 17.97 12.45
C GLU A 308 29.55 18.43 11.12
N LYS A 309 29.66 17.52 10.13
CA LYS A 309 30.20 17.87 8.82
C LYS A 309 29.30 18.81 8.01
N ILE A 310 27.98 18.61 8.03
CA ILE A 310 27.01 19.48 7.31
C ILE A 310 26.63 20.75 8.08
N GLN A 311 26.99 20.84 9.36
CA GLN A 311 26.62 21.96 10.24
C GLN A 311 26.90 23.35 9.65
N PRO A 312 28.07 23.63 9.03
CA PRO A 312 28.36 24.97 8.50
C PRO A 312 27.35 25.45 7.44
N LEU A 313 26.78 24.54 6.65
CA LEU A 313 25.74 24.88 5.67
C LEU A 313 24.43 25.27 6.38
N PHE A 314 24.05 24.53 7.42
CA PHE A 314 22.83 24.82 8.18
C PHE A 314 22.94 26.13 8.96
N ASP A 315 24.13 26.47 9.45
CA ASP A 315 24.40 27.75 10.09
C ASP A 315 24.19 28.92 9.09
N GLN A 316 24.74 28.81 7.87
CA GLN A 316 24.53 29.79 6.80
C GLN A 316 23.05 29.94 6.41
N LEU A 317 22.32 28.83 6.33
CA LEU A 317 20.89 28.84 6.00
C LEU A 317 20.06 29.49 7.10
N SER A 318 20.39 29.23 8.37
CA SER A 318 19.71 29.87 9.50
C SER A 318 19.86 31.38 9.47
N GLU A 319 21.07 31.89 9.23
CA GLU A 319 21.33 33.32 9.08
C GLU A 319 20.53 33.89 7.90
N LYS A 320 20.56 33.21 6.75
CA LYS A 320 19.87 33.63 5.53
C LYS A 320 18.36 33.78 5.72
N PHE A 321 17.72 32.83 6.40
CA PHE A 321 16.27 32.82 6.60
C PHE A 321 15.84 33.50 7.91
N ASN A 322 16.77 34.12 8.63
CA ASN A 322 16.56 34.73 9.94
C ASN A 322 15.84 33.79 10.92
N ILE A 323 16.14 32.49 10.80
CA ILE A 323 15.59 31.46 11.67
C ILE A 323 16.38 31.55 12.97
N SER A 324 15.76 32.09 14.02
CA SER A 324 16.36 32.09 15.34
C SER A 324 16.60 30.65 15.79
N ILE A 325 17.84 30.19 15.74
CA ILE A 325 18.22 28.91 16.34
C ILE A 325 18.05 29.10 17.85
N PRO A 326 17.23 28.30 18.55
CA PRO A 326 17.26 28.30 20.01
C PRO A 326 18.69 28.00 20.45
N SER A 327 19.23 28.86 21.33
CA SER A 327 20.65 28.92 21.73
C SER A 327 21.29 27.55 22.03
N PRO A 328 22.64 27.45 22.13
CA PRO A 328 23.43 26.21 22.29
C PRO A 328 23.11 25.31 23.50
N GLN A 329 22.01 25.50 24.23
CA GLN A 329 21.56 24.61 25.29
C GLN A 329 21.43 23.14 24.86
N TYR A 330 21.26 22.84 23.57
CA TYR A 330 21.28 21.45 23.07
C TYR A 330 22.68 20.86 22.86
N MET A 331 23.73 21.67 22.72
CA MET A 331 25.13 21.17 22.68
C MET A 331 25.60 20.69 24.05
N ASN A 332 25.01 21.23 25.14
CA ASN A 332 25.32 20.82 26.52
C ASN A 332 24.57 19.56 26.98
N GLN A 333 23.72 18.96 26.15
CA GLN A 333 23.04 17.69 26.46
C GLN A 333 23.86 16.45 26.08
N CYS A 334 25.01 16.60 25.42
CA CYS A 334 25.99 15.52 25.27
C CYS A 334 26.99 15.53 26.44
N ASN A 335 26.53 15.08 27.61
CA ASN A 335 27.38 14.80 28.76
C ASN A 335 28.36 13.64 28.42
N PRO A 336 29.69 13.80 28.56
CA PRO A 336 30.65 12.73 28.34
C PRO A 336 30.78 11.75 29.52
N ARG A 337 29.86 11.77 30.49
CA ARG A 337 29.86 10.83 31.61
C ARG A 337 28.82 9.73 31.43
N LEU A 338 29.12 8.79 30.53
CA LEU A 338 28.75 7.39 30.71
C LEU A 338 29.98 6.55 30.36
N SER A 339 30.71 6.25 31.43
CA SER A 339 31.66 5.15 31.57
C SER A 339 31.02 3.80 31.24
#